data_AF-A0A9E3DSA2-F1
#
_entry.id   AF-A0A9E3DSA2-F1
#
_cell.length_a   1.000
_cell.length_b   1.000
_cell.length_c   1.000
_cell.angle_alpha   90.00
_cell.angle_beta   90.00
_cell.angle_gamma   90.00
#
_symmetry.space_group_name_H-M   'P 1'
#
loop_
_entity.id
_entity.type
_entity.pdbx_description
1 polymer ?
#
loop_
_entity_poly.entity_id
_entity_poly.type
_entity_poly.pdbx_seq_one_letter_code
_entity_poly.pdbx_strand_id
1 'polypeptide(L)' 'MTYTLMASTGNMIDWFDNEPEARAALQRIVESDPAAADDVALFIADDEGNIVDGPIQAVPA' A
#
# COMPACT_ATOMS: atom_id res chain seq x y z
N MET A 1 9.14 -11.52 -0.13
CA MET A 1 8.46 -10.37 -0.78
C MET A 1 7.61 -9.72 0.28
N THR A 2 7.69 -8.41 0.39
CA THR A 2 7.05 -7.62 1.44
C THR A 2 6.19 -6.54 0.80
N TYR A 3 5.03 -6.31 1.37
CA TYR A 3 4.00 -5.43 0.85
C TYR A 3 3.85 -4.25 1.79
N THR A 4 4.23 -3.06 1.35
CA THR A 4 4.38 -1.90 2.23
C THR A 4 3.40 -0.81 1.85
N LEU A 5 2.56 -0.39 2.79
CA LEU A 5 1.72 0.78 2.63
C LEU A 5 2.50 2.02 3.02
N MET A 6 2.56 2.96 2.09
CA MET A 6 3.30 4.20 2.22
C MET A 6 2.35 5.37 2.01
N ALA A 7 2.45 6.37 2.86
CA ALA A 7 1.86 7.68 2.63
C ALA A 7 2.69 8.45 1.59
N SER A 8 2.06 9.35 0.85
CA SER A 8 2.67 10.26 -0.12
C SER A 8 3.72 11.17 0.53
N THR A 9 3.61 11.36 1.84
CA THR A 9 4.62 12.04 2.69
C THR A 9 5.93 11.24 2.87
N GLY A 10 6.01 10.01 2.37
CA GLY A 10 7.16 9.12 2.51
C GLY A 10 7.20 8.32 3.81
N ASN A 11 6.13 8.36 4.60
CA ASN A 11 6.02 7.60 5.83
C ASN A 11 5.44 6.21 5.57
N MET A 12 6.06 5.18 6.15
CA MET A 12 5.47 3.85 6.20
C MET A 12 4.26 3.86 7.14
N ILE A 13 3.12 3.39 6.63
CA ILE A 13 1.89 3.22 7.41
C ILE A 13 1.88 1.84 8.03
N ASP A 14 2.06 0.81 7.20
CA ASP A 14 1.99 -0.59 7.60
C ASP A 14 2.75 -1.48 6.61
N TRP A 15 3.04 -2.72 7.00
CA TRP A 15 3.72 -3.70 6.16
C TRP A 15 3.14 -5.09 6.37
N PHE A 16 3.10 -5.87 5.30
CA PHE A 16 2.47 -7.18 5.26
C PHE A 16 3.37 -8.17 4.53
N ASP A 17 3.30 -9.43 4.96
CA ASP A 17 3.95 -10.55 4.27
C ASP A 17 3.10 -11.13 3.13
N ASN A 18 1.87 -10.64 2.96
CA ASN A 18 0.87 -11.22 2.07
C ASN A 18 0.09 -10.16 1.28
N GLU A 19 0.09 -10.28 -0.06
CA GLU A 19 -0.56 -9.33 -0.96
C GLU A 19 -2.06 -9.09 -0.69
N PRO A 20 -2.92 -10.11 -0.59
CA PRO A 20 -4.34 -9.92 -0.34
C PRO A 20 -4.62 -9.15 0.96
N GLU A 21 -3.81 -9.35 2.00
CA GLU A 21 -3.94 -8.62 3.26
C GLU A 21 -3.56 -7.15 3.09
N ALA A 22 -2.44 -6.87 2.39
CA ALA A 22 -2.01 -5.52 2.09
C ALA A 22 -3.02 -4.76 1.23
N ARG A 23 -3.58 -5.41 0.20
CA ARG A 23 -4.61 -4.80 -0.67
C ARG A 23 -5.92 -4.58 0.08
N ALA A 24 -6.34 -5.50 0.93
CA ALA A 24 -7.51 -5.32 1.78
C ALA A 24 -7.32 -4.17 2.78
N ALA A 25 -6.12 -4.01 3.34
CA ALA A 25 -5.78 -2.90 4.22
C ALA A 25 -5.81 -1.56 3.45
N LEU A 26 -5.21 -1.49 2.26
CA LEU A 26 -5.27 -0.32 1.38
C LEU A 26 -6.72 0.06 1.05
N GLN A 27 -7.56 -0.92 0.70
CA GLN A 27 -8.98 -0.67 0.44
C GLN A 27 -9.70 -0.13 1.68
N ARG A 28 -9.50 -0.73 2.86
CA ARG A 28 -10.13 -0.24 4.11
C ARG A 28 -9.75 1.20 4.45
N ILE A 29 -8.51 1.59 4.17
CA ILE A 29 -8.06 2.98 4.36
C ILE A 29 -8.85 3.91 3.45
N VAL A 30 -8.94 3.58 2.15
CA VAL A 30 -9.65 4.39 1.15
C VAL A 30 -11.17 4.39 1.38
N GLU A 31 -11.74 3.28 1.84
CA GLU A 31 -13.16 3.20 2.21
C GLU A 31 -13.49 4.07 3.42
N SER A 32 -12.56 4.18 4.39
CA SER A 32 -12.73 5.02 5.57
C SER A 32 -12.45 6.50 5.28
N ASP A 33 -11.45 6.77 4.43
CA ASP A 33 -11.07 8.10 3.99
C ASP A 33 -10.79 8.09 2.47
N PRO A 34 -11.76 8.49 1.64
CA PRO A 34 -11.59 8.46 0.19
C PRO A 34 -10.53 9.44 -0.33
N ALA A 35 -10.15 10.45 0.46
CA ALA A 35 -9.03 11.34 0.11
C ALA A 35 -7.68 10.61 0.16
N ALA A 36 -7.55 9.62 1.05
CA ALA A 36 -6.37 8.76 1.15
C ALA A 36 -6.10 7.92 -0.10
N ALA A 37 -7.03 7.82 -1.06
CA ALA A 37 -6.80 7.10 -2.33
C ALA A 37 -5.63 7.68 -3.14
N ASP A 38 -5.43 8.99 -3.07
CA ASP A 38 -4.34 9.68 -3.74
C ASP A 38 -3.08 9.77 -2.86
N ASP A 39 -3.29 9.75 -1.54
CA ASP A 39 -2.24 9.93 -0.53
C ASP A 39 -1.59 8.62 -0.06
N VAL A 40 -2.18 7.45 -0.33
CA VAL A 40 -1.67 6.15 0.15
C VAL A 40 -1.51 5.19 -1.01
N ALA A 41 -0.35 4.56 -1.08
CA ALA A 41 -0.04 3.56 -2.10
C ALA A 41 0.64 2.33 -1.51
N LEU A 42 0.40 1.20 -2.16
CA LEU A 42 1.07 -0.07 -1.87
C LEU A 42 2.31 -0.22 -2.76
N PHE A 43 3.41 -0.60 -2.14
CA PHE A 43 4.67 -0.95 -2.78
C PHE A 43 5.03 -2.39 -2.48
N ILE A 44 5.55 -3.10 -3.48
CA ILE A 44 6.02 -4.49 -3.31
C ILE A 44 7.53 -4.45 -3.33
N ALA A 45 8.15 -4.96 -2.27
CA ALA A 45 9.58 -5.12 -2.14
C ALA A 45 9.97 -6.60 -2.20
N ASP A 46 11.15 -6.89 -2.74
CA ASP A 46 11.78 -8.20 -2.62
C ASP A 46 12.41 -8.38 -1.22
N ASP A 47 12.99 -9.56 -0.96
CA ASP A 47 13.62 -9.89 0.33
C ASP A 47 14.88 -9.04 0.61
N GLU A 48 15.57 -8.59 -0.43
CA GLU A 48 16.69 -7.65 -0.37
C GLU A 48 16.24 -6.19 -0.14
N GLY A 49 14.93 -5.94 -0.08
CA GLY A 49 14.34 -4.62 0.15
C GLY A 49 14.26 -3.74 -1.08
N ASN A 50 14.49 -4.28 -2.29
CA ASN A 50 14.31 -3.50 -3.52
C ASN A 50 12.84 -3.48 -3.90
N ILE A 51 12.34 -2.31 -4.29
CA ILE A 51 10.98 -2.20 -4.83
C ILE A 51 10.92 -2.89 -6.19
N VAL A 52 10.10 -3.92 -6.28
CA VAL A 52 9.86 -4.69 -7.50
C VAL A 52 8.57 -4.28 -8.21
N ASP A 53 7.60 -3.69 -7.50
CA ASP A 53 6.34 -3.23 -8.07
C ASP A 53 5.70 -2.08 -7.26
N GLY A 54 4.84 -1.29 -7.92
CA GLY A 54 4.16 -0.11 -7.36
C GLY A 54 4.57 1.23 -8.02
N PRO A 55 3.90 2.35 -7.65
CA PRO A 55 2.84 2.45 -6.65
C PRO A 55 1.52 1.84 -7.12
N ILE A 56 0.92 0.97 -6.31
CA ILE A 56 -0.43 0.43 -6.51
C ILE A 56 -1.39 1.26 -5.67
N GLN A 57 -2.28 2.01 -6.33
CA GLN A 57 -3.37 2.73 -5.67
C GLN A 57 -4.61 1.84 -5.51
N ALA A 58 -5.47 2.19 -4.56
CA ALA A 58 -6.78 1.56 -4.46
C ALA A 58 -7.63 1.96 -5.66
N VAL A 59 -8.42 1.02 -6.20
CA VAL A 59 -9.44 1.36 -7.19
C VAL A 59 -10.66 1.89 -6.44
N PRO A 60 -11.13 3.11 -6.72
CA PRO A 60 -12.41 3.57 -6.16
C PRO A 60 -13.53 2.66 -6.67
N ALA A 61 -14.40 2.22 -5.76
CA ALA A 61 -15.57 1.38 -6.05
C ALA A 61 -16.69 2.17 -6.74
#